data_AF-A0AA96Z8E6-F1
#
_entry.id   AF-A0AA96Z8E6-F1
#
_cell.length_a   1.000
_cell.length_b   1.000
_cell.length_c   1.000
_cell.angle_alpha   90.00
_cell.angle_beta   90.00
_cell.angle_gamma   90.00
#
_symmetry.space_group_name_H-M   'P 1'
#
loop_
_entity.id
_entity.type
_entity.pdbx_description
1 polymer ?
#
loop_
_entity_poly.entity_id
_entity_poly.type
_entity_poly.pdbx_seq_one_letter_code
_entity_poly.pdbx_strand_id
1 'polypeptide(L)'
;MKTLKFLLTAVFFIFFVSLQQVNAQNEIKLLKSQVEDKKDQIDANEEVLVSGVRALKRVTANLEDFKKGKNTTKEEIKRKEKIVSSMQSRLTRLNAQIDMQKDDLAAIERKLERKTRKSSPKVAKVVTEKTVVNNSVNNTVSELALRKKQLEDARLKLENDRKAKEIAYLKQQESLRLEAEKLKQLDNQIKAEEKSIVKEKSTLISDFEDDISINEEILTSGKEGLARMNAKLEKAKKDPSTSNESISRKEAIIVKIKDRLIKIQEEINAKKLELNKLKG
;
A
#
# COMPACT_ATOMS: atom_id res chain seq x y z
N MET A 1 15.73 74.91 -21.02
CA MET A 1 16.24 73.59 -20.61
C MET A 1 15.39 72.86 -19.56
N LYS A 2 14.69 73.54 -18.64
CA LYS A 2 13.89 72.86 -17.58
C LYS A 2 12.64 72.15 -18.10
N THR A 3 11.94 72.72 -19.08
CA THR A 3 10.74 72.15 -19.71
C THR A 3 11.03 70.94 -20.60
N LEU A 4 12.14 70.97 -21.36
CA LEU A 4 12.57 69.86 -22.21
C LEU A 4 12.97 68.62 -21.39
N LYS A 5 13.61 68.82 -20.22
CA LYS A 5 13.93 67.73 -19.28
C LYS A 5 12.67 67.09 -18.69
N PHE A 6 11.65 67.89 -18.37
CA PHE A 6 10.36 67.40 -17.87
C PHE A 6 9.57 66.59 -18.91
N LEU A 7 9.57 67.04 -20.17
CA LEU A 7 8.92 66.31 -21.27
C LEU A 7 9.60 64.97 -21.52
N LEU A 8 10.95 64.93 -21.53
CA LEU A 8 11.70 63.68 -21.72
C LEU A 8 11.43 62.67 -20.60
N THR A 9 11.36 63.11 -19.35
CA THR A 9 10.99 62.24 -18.22
C THR A 9 9.55 61.76 -18.29
N ALA A 10 8.61 62.59 -18.74
CA ALA A 10 7.21 62.17 -18.90
C ALA A 10 7.05 61.13 -20.02
N VAL A 11 7.70 61.32 -21.16
CA VAL A 11 7.70 60.33 -22.25
C VAL A 11 8.35 59.02 -21.81
N PHE A 12 9.45 59.07 -21.05
CA PHE A 12 10.10 57.88 -20.50
C PHE A 12 9.17 57.11 -19.54
N PHE A 13 8.47 57.81 -18.64
CA PHE A 13 7.50 57.18 -17.74
C PHE A 13 6.30 56.59 -18.48
N ILE A 14 5.77 57.27 -19.49
CA ILE A 14 4.66 56.76 -20.31
C ILE A 14 5.10 55.51 -21.07
N PHE A 15 6.28 55.50 -21.71
CA PHE A 15 6.81 54.32 -22.38
C PHE A 15 7.02 53.15 -21.40
N PHE A 16 7.57 53.43 -20.21
CA PHE A 16 7.84 52.40 -19.20
C PHE A 16 6.55 51.78 -18.64
N VAL A 17 5.51 52.59 -18.37
CA VAL A 17 4.20 52.10 -17.91
C VAL A 17 3.47 51.33 -19.04
N SER A 18 3.60 51.79 -20.28
CA SER A 18 3.01 51.13 -21.45
C SER A 18 3.63 49.74 -21.70
N LEU A 19 4.96 49.61 -21.60
CA LEU A 19 5.65 48.32 -21.70
C LEU A 19 5.23 47.34 -20.59
N GLN A 20 5.01 47.83 -19.37
CA GLN A 20 4.51 47.00 -18.27
C GLN A 20 3.07 46.51 -18.49
N GLN A 21 2.20 47.34 -19.09
CA GLN A 21 0.82 46.96 -19.41
C GLN A 21 0.71 45.92 -20.53
N VAL A 22 1.50 46.05 -21.61
CA VAL A 22 1.50 45.08 -22.73
C VAL A 22 2.00 43.70 -22.27
N ASN A 23 3.06 43.66 -21.45
CA ASN A 23 3.58 42.41 -20.88
C ASN A 23 2.56 41.74 -19.94
N ALA A 24 1.82 42.51 -19.14
CA ALA A 24 0.79 41.98 -18.25
C ALA A 24 -0.43 41.39 -19.00
N GLN A 25 -0.84 42.00 -20.12
CA GLN A 25 -1.92 41.45 -20.96
C GLN A 25 -1.52 40.14 -21.67
N ASN A 26 -0.28 40.05 -22.14
CA ASN A 26 0.24 38.83 -22.77
C ASN A 26 0.32 37.66 -21.76
N GLU A 27 0.72 37.93 -20.52
CA GLU A 27 0.75 36.93 -19.45
C GLU A 27 -0.66 36.42 -19.09
N ILE A 28 -1.68 37.30 -19.08
CA ILE A 28 -3.08 36.89 -18.82
C ILE A 28 -3.64 36.02 -19.96
N LYS A 29 -3.35 36.34 -21.22
CA LYS A 29 -3.77 35.51 -22.37
C LYS A 29 -3.12 34.12 -22.31
N LEU A 30 -1.83 34.06 -21.99
CA LEU A 30 -1.10 32.80 -21.83
C LEU A 30 -1.70 31.94 -20.70
N LEU A 31 -1.98 32.54 -19.55
CA LEU A 31 -2.61 31.84 -18.42
C LEU A 31 -4.00 31.31 -18.76
N LYS A 32 -4.80 32.02 -19.56
CA LYS A 32 -6.13 31.54 -20.02
C LYS A 32 -6.02 30.33 -20.94
N SER A 33 -5.11 30.37 -21.92
CA SER A 33 -4.83 29.23 -22.80
C SER A 33 -4.42 28.01 -21.99
N GLN A 34 -3.51 28.19 -21.02
CA GLN A 34 -3.06 27.10 -20.15
C GLN A 34 -4.19 26.51 -19.29
N VAL A 35 -5.18 27.31 -18.88
CA VAL A 35 -6.37 26.82 -18.15
C VAL A 35 -7.26 25.97 -19.07
N GLU A 36 -7.52 26.41 -20.30
CA GLU A 36 -8.31 25.65 -21.27
C GLU A 36 -7.61 24.35 -21.66
N ASP A 37 -6.33 24.41 -22.05
CA ASP A 37 -5.55 23.24 -22.43
C ASP A 37 -5.49 22.19 -21.30
N LYS A 38 -5.39 22.63 -20.04
CA LYS A 38 -5.38 21.75 -18.86
C LYS A 38 -6.76 21.15 -18.57
N LYS A 39 -7.85 21.88 -18.79
CA LYS A 39 -9.22 21.36 -18.65
C LYS A 39 -9.49 20.28 -19.67
N ASP A 40 -9.19 20.55 -20.94
CA ASP A 40 -9.37 19.59 -22.03
C ASP A 40 -8.54 18.31 -21.78
N GLN A 41 -7.31 18.46 -21.28
CA GLN A 41 -6.46 17.33 -20.91
C GLN A 41 -7.05 16.50 -19.74
N ILE A 42 -7.60 17.15 -18.72
CA ILE A 42 -8.25 16.48 -17.58
C ILE A 42 -9.49 15.73 -18.06
N ASP A 43 -10.34 16.37 -18.85
CA ASP A 43 -11.60 15.80 -19.35
C ASP A 43 -11.34 14.56 -20.22
N ALA A 44 -10.35 14.64 -21.12
CA ALA A 44 -9.93 13.49 -21.94
C ALA A 44 -9.41 12.33 -21.07
N ASN A 45 -8.59 12.61 -20.06
CA ASN A 45 -8.06 11.57 -19.18
C ASN A 45 -9.16 10.95 -18.29
N GLU A 46 -10.14 11.74 -17.85
CA GLU A 46 -11.31 11.24 -17.11
C GLU A 46 -12.16 10.31 -17.96
N GLU A 47 -12.38 10.62 -19.24
CA GLU A 47 -13.10 9.75 -20.16
C GLU A 47 -12.35 8.42 -20.39
N VAL A 48 -11.03 8.47 -20.52
CA VAL A 48 -10.17 7.27 -20.59
C VAL A 48 -10.24 6.45 -19.29
N LEU A 49 -10.29 7.10 -18.12
CA LEU A 49 -10.43 6.42 -16.85
C LEU A 49 -11.79 5.69 -16.75
N VAL A 50 -12.88 6.37 -17.08
CA VAL A 50 -14.25 5.80 -17.04
C VAL A 50 -14.38 4.61 -18.00
N SER A 51 -13.91 4.76 -19.24
CA SER A 51 -13.94 3.67 -20.23
C SER A 51 -13.06 2.48 -19.81
N GLY A 52 -11.88 2.76 -19.24
CA GLY A 52 -10.97 1.77 -18.70
C GLY A 52 -11.57 0.99 -17.53
N VAL A 53 -12.25 1.65 -16.59
CA VAL A 53 -12.94 0.97 -15.47
C VAL A 53 -14.07 0.07 -15.96
N ARG A 54 -14.86 0.51 -16.95
CA ARG A 54 -15.89 -0.35 -17.58
C ARG A 54 -15.28 -1.60 -18.22
N ALA A 55 -14.13 -1.45 -18.88
CA ALA A 55 -13.42 -2.58 -19.46
C ALA A 55 -12.86 -3.53 -18.38
N LEU A 56 -12.33 -3.00 -17.26
CA LEU A 56 -11.85 -3.81 -16.13
C LEU A 56 -12.98 -4.67 -15.55
N LYS A 57 -14.19 -4.11 -15.41
CA LYS A 57 -15.38 -4.84 -14.95
C LYS A 57 -15.70 -6.03 -15.86
N ARG A 58 -15.65 -5.85 -17.18
CA ARG A 58 -15.88 -6.95 -18.15
C ARG A 58 -14.81 -8.03 -18.07
N VAL A 59 -13.54 -7.64 -18.02
CA VAL A 59 -12.42 -8.60 -17.94
C VAL A 59 -12.45 -9.39 -16.62
N THR A 60 -12.85 -8.74 -15.53
CA THR A 60 -13.02 -9.39 -14.23
C THR A 60 -14.17 -10.39 -14.24
N ALA A 61 -15.33 -10.02 -14.80
CA ALA A 61 -16.46 -10.95 -14.96
C ALA A 61 -16.08 -12.18 -15.82
N ASN A 62 -15.41 -11.94 -16.96
CA ASN A 62 -14.93 -13.02 -17.82
C ASN A 62 -13.93 -13.96 -17.12
N LEU A 63 -13.11 -13.43 -16.20
CA LEU A 63 -12.20 -14.23 -15.39
C LEU A 63 -12.95 -15.12 -14.39
N GLU A 64 -14.02 -14.61 -13.77
CA GLU A 64 -14.86 -15.40 -12.86
C GLU A 64 -15.55 -16.54 -13.59
N ASP A 65 -16.08 -16.29 -14.79
CA ASP A 65 -16.68 -17.34 -15.61
C ASP A 65 -15.64 -18.36 -16.10
N PHE A 66 -14.45 -17.89 -16.48
CA PHE A 66 -13.33 -18.75 -16.86
C PHE A 66 -12.89 -19.68 -15.72
N LYS A 67 -12.91 -19.21 -14.47
CA LYS A 67 -12.61 -20.02 -13.27
C LYS A 67 -13.65 -21.11 -13.00
N LYS A 68 -14.90 -20.94 -13.46
CA LYS A 68 -15.99 -21.93 -13.32
C LYS A 68 -15.96 -23.00 -14.43
N GLY A 69 -15.12 -22.84 -15.45
CA GLY A 69 -14.98 -23.81 -16.54
C GLY A 69 -14.39 -25.14 -16.07
N LYS A 70 -14.89 -26.26 -16.62
CA LYS A 70 -14.47 -27.63 -16.24
C LYS A 70 -13.05 -28.01 -16.70
N ASN A 71 -12.48 -27.32 -17.69
CA ASN A 71 -11.19 -27.67 -18.32
C ASN A 71 -10.10 -26.60 -18.11
N THR A 72 -10.24 -25.76 -17.08
CA THR A 72 -9.36 -24.61 -16.88
C THR A 72 -8.12 -24.96 -16.06
N THR A 73 -6.92 -24.67 -16.56
CA THR A 73 -5.69 -24.92 -15.79
C THR A 73 -5.38 -23.80 -14.79
N LYS A 74 -4.69 -24.14 -13.69
CA LYS A 74 -4.25 -23.15 -12.67
C LYS A 74 -3.34 -22.06 -13.25
N GLU A 75 -2.54 -22.41 -14.25
CA GLU A 75 -1.58 -21.51 -14.90
C GLU A 75 -2.29 -20.47 -15.78
N GLU A 76 -3.32 -20.88 -16.53
CA GLU A 76 -4.15 -19.97 -17.33
C GLU A 76 -4.95 -18.99 -16.44
N ILE A 77 -5.47 -19.48 -15.32
CA ILE A 77 -6.14 -18.64 -14.33
C ILE A 77 -5.17 -17.58 -13.80
N LYS A 78 -3.96 -17.99 -13.41
CA LYS A 78 -2.91 -17.06 -12.91
C LYS A 78 -2.51 -16.02 -13.96
N ARG A 79 -2.43 -16.40 -15.24
CA ARG A 79 -2.16 -15.46 -16.34
C ARG A 79 -3.26 -14.41 -16.47
N LYS A 80 -4.53 -14.81 -16.44
CA LYS A 80 -5.66 -13.87 -16.54
C LYS A 80 -5.82 -13.02 -15.29
N GLU A 81 -5.55 -13.54 -14.11
CA GLU A 81 -5.46 -12.76 -12.87
C GLU A 81 -4.40 -11.66 -12.96
N LYS A 82 -3.22 -11.98 -13.53
CA LYS A 82 -2.16 -10.98 -13.79
C LYS A 82 -2.62 -9.87 -14.74
N ILE A 83 -3.44 -10.18 -15.75
CA ILE A 83 -4.00 -9.18 -16.67
C ILE A 83 -4.93 -8.23 -15.92
N VAL A 84 -5.84 -8.76 -15.10
CA VAL A 84 -6.77 -7.95 -14.27
C VAL A 84 -5.97 -7.03 -13.34
N SER A 85 -4.99 -7.58 -12.61
CA SER A 85 -4.13 -6.81 -11.70
C SER A 85 -3.34 -5.70 -12.42
N SER A 86 -2.76 -6.01 -13.59
CA SER A 86 -2.03 -5.02 -14.40
C SER A 86 -2.93 -3.89 -14.90
N MET A 87 -4.12 -4.22 -15.41
CA MET A 87 -5.08 -3.24 -15.89
C MET A 87 -5.53 -2.31 -14.77
N GLN A 88 -5.81 -2.89 -13.61
CA GLN A 88 -6.20 -2.16 -12.43
C GLN A 88 -5.09 -1.22 -11.93
N SER A 89 -3.83 -1.68 -11.87
CA SER A 89 -2.68 -0.82 -11.55
C SER A 89 -2.56 0.40 -12.48
N ARG A 90 -2.81 0.21 -13.78
CA ARG A 90 -2.76 1.31 -14.77
C ARG A 90 -3.87 2.33 -14.52
N LEU A 91 -5.08 1.90 -14.19
CA LEU A 91 -6.20 2.80 -13.87
C LEU A 91 -5.95 3.57 -12.58
N THR A 92 -5.36 2.94 -11.56
CA THR A 92 -4.97 3.65 -10.33
C THR A 92 -3.95 4.75 -10.61
N ARG A 93 -2.95 4.50 -11.47
CA ARG A 93 -1.96 5.51 -11.87
C ARG A 93 -2.59 6.65 -12.65
N LEU A 94 -3.46 6.35 -13.61
CA LEU A 94 -4.19 7.36 -14.39
C LEU A 94 -5.03 8.25 -13.48
N ASN A 95 -5.71 7.65 -12.50
CA ASN A 95 -6.50 8.38 -11.52
C ASN A 95 -5.66 9.35 -10.68
N ALA A 96 -4.50 8.91 -10.18
CA ALA A 96 -3.58 9.79 -9.45
C ALA A 96 -3.04 10.94 -10.32
N GLN A 97 -2.80 10.68 -11.61
CA GLN A 97 -2.39 11.72 -12.56
C GLN A 97 -3.47 12.78 -12.78
N ILE A 98 -4.73 12.37 -12.91
CA ILE A 98 -5.87 13.30 -13.02
C ILE A 98 -5.99 14.18 -11.78
N ASP A 99 -5.81 13.61 -10.58
CA ASP A 99 -5.88 14.38 -9.33
C ASP A 99 -4.77 15.45 -9.27
N MET A 100 -3.53 15.10 -9.63
CA MET A 100 -2.43 16.08 -9.72
C MET A 100 -2.70 17.18 -10.77
N GLN A 101 -3.25 16.81 -11.93
CA GLN A 101 -3.59 17.77 -12.97
C GLN A 101 -4.66 18.77 -12.51
N LYS A 102 -5.63 18.33 -11.71
CA LYS A 102 -6.65 19.21 -11.11
C LYS A 102 -6.06 20.19 -10.09
N ASP A 103 -5.12 19.73 -9.27
CA ASP A 103 -4.41 20.60 -8.32
C ASP A 103 -3.59 21.68 -9.06
N ASP A 104 -2.90 21.29 -10.13
CA ASP A 104 -2.16 22.20 -11.00
C ASP A 104 -3.11 23.23 -11.66
N LEU A 105 -4.25 22.79 -12.18
CA LEU A 105 -5.27 23.65 -12.77
C LEU A 105 -5.75 24.69 -11.75
N ALA A 106 -6.08 24.27 -10.53
CA ALA A 106 -6.51 25.17 -9.46
C ALA A 106 -5.43 26.20 -9.10
N ALA A 107 -4.14 25.83 -9.17
CA ALA A 107 -3.03 26.76 -8.95
C ALA A 107 -2.91 27.80 -10.08
N ILE A 108 -3.11 27.40 -11.34
CA ILE A 108 -3.09 28.31 -12.50
C ILE A 108 -4.30 29.26 -12.46
N GLU A 109 -5.49 28.76 -12.15
CA GLU A 109 -6.70 29.59 -12.01
C GLU A 109 -6.53 30.65 -10.91
N ARG A 110 -5.97 30.28 -9.74
CA ARG A 110 -5.63 31.25 -8.67
C ARG A 110 -4.61 32.30 -9.12
N LYS A 111 -3.62 31.92 -9.94
CA LYS A 111 -2.63 32.86 -10.49
C LYS A 111 -3.31 33.83 -11.46
N LEU A 112 -4.18 33.32 -12.34
CA LEU A 112 -4.97 34.13 -13.27
C LEU A 112 -5.81 35.15 -12.50
N GLU A 113 -6.60 34.73 -11.52
CA GLU A 113 -7.44 35.62 -10.70
C GLU A 113 -6.63 36.76 -10.04
N ARG A 114 -5.45 36.45 -9.48
CA ARG A 114 -4.58 37.45 -8.85
C ARG A 114 -4.05 38.48 -9.85
N LYS A 115 -3.75 38.06 -11.07
CA LYS A 115 -3.26 38.96 -12.14
C LYS A 115 -4.39 39.84 -12.69
N THR A 116 -5.59 39.28 -12.89
CA THR A 116 -6.77 40.05 -13.33
C THR A 116 -7.24 41.06 -12.27
N ARG A 117 -7.11 40.74 -10.98
CA ARG A 117 -7.43 41.69 -9.87
C ARG A 117 -6.39 42.78 -9.66
N LYS A 118 -5.14 42.57 -10.08
CA LYS A 118 -4.06 43.58 -10.00
C LYS A 118 -4.03 44.52 -11.20
N SER A 119 -4.64 44.15 -12.34
CA SER A 119 -4.71 44.99 -13.54
C SER A 119 -5.88 45.98 -13.54
N SER A 120 -6.79 45.92 -12.57
CA SER A 120 -7.85 46.92 -12.40
C SER A 120 -7.42 47.97 -11.36
N PRO A 121 -7.31 49.26 -11.73
CA PRO A 121 -7.15 50.31 -10.74
C PRO A 121 -8.39 50.31 -9.84
N LYS A 122 -8.18 50.27 -8.51
CA LYS A 122 -9.23 50.59 -7.54
C LYS A 122 -9.68 52.03 -7.79
N VAL A 123 -10.79 52.21 -8.50
CA VAL A 123 -11.47 53.51 -8.54
C VAL A 123 -12.29 53.63 -7.26
N ALA A 124 -11.96 54.64 -6.47
CA ALA A 124 -12.69 55.06 -5.28
C ALA A 124 -14.16 55.37 -5.62
N LYS A 125 -15.06 54.98 -4.71
CA LYS A 125 -16.45 55.42 -4.70
C LYS A 125 -16.49 56.94 -4.65
N VAL A 126 -17.03 57.56 -5.70
CA VAL A 126 -17.68 58.88 -5.61
C VAL A 126 -19.13 58.68 -5.98
N VAL A 127 -19.99 59.01 -5.04
CA VAL A 127 -21.44 59.11 -5.21
C VAL A 127 -21.72 60.42 -5.93
N THR A 128 -22.33 60.37 -7.10
CA THR A 128 -23.08 61.51 -7.66
C THR A 128 -24.31 60.99 -8.41
N GLU A 129 -25.47 61.50 -8.01
CA GLU A 129 -26.78 61.25 -8.62
C GLU A 129 -26.92 61.81 -10.04
N LYS A 130 -27.74 61.09 -10.84
CA LYS A 130 -28.59 61.49 -11.98
C LYS A 130 -27.85 62.13 -13.17
N THR A 131 -27.95 61.58 -14.38
CA THR A 131 -29.18 61.59 -15.18
C THR A 131 -28.96 60.64 -16.37
N VAL A 132 -29.87 59.71 -16.65
CA VAL A 132 -29.92 59.03 -17.95
C VAL A 132 -31.35 59.09 -18.48
N VAL A 133 -31.45 59.75 -19.63
CA VAL A 133 -32.63 59.90 -20.47
C VAL A 133 -33.01 58.54 -21.07
N ASN A 134 -34.31 58.26 -21.06
CA ASN A 134 -34.95 57.12 -21.72
C ASN A 134 -34.52 56.99 -23.18
N ASN A 135 -34.16 55.77 -23.58
CA ASN A 135 -34.54 55.24 -24.89
C ASN A 135 -34.90 53.76 -24.74
N SER A 136 -36.20 53.52 -24.89
CA SER A 136 -36.80 52.21 -25.09
C SER A 136 -36.38 51.65 -26.46
N VAL A 137 -36.04 50.36 -26.52
CA VAL A 137 -36.60 49.34 -27.45
C VAL A 137 -35.80 48.03 -27.30
N ASN A 138 -36.52 46.92 -27.02
CA ASN A 138 -36.15 45.50 -27.01
C ASN A 138 -35.44 44.88 -25.77
N ASN A 139 -36.07 44.93 -24.59
CA ASN A 139 -35.57 44.28 -23.36
C ASN A 139 -36.02 42.83 -23.11
N THR A 140 -37.01 42.28 -23.82
CA THR A 140 -37.51 40.92 -23.57
C THR A 140 -36.63 39.81 -24.13
N VAL A 141 -35.95 40.05 -25.27
CA VAL A 141 -35.05 39.07 -25.90
C VAL A 141 -33.73 38.90 -25.12
N SER A 142 -33.23 39.98 -24.50
CA SER A 142 -32.03 39.98 -23.67
C SER A 142 -32.22 39.21 -22.35
N GLU A 143 -33.36 39.40 -21.69
CA GLU A 143 -33.68 38.72 -20.42
C GLU A 143 -33.93 37.21 -20.61
N LEU A 144 -34.60 36.83 -21.71
CA LEU A 144 -34.80 35.42 -22.09
C LEU A 144 -33.47 34.72 -22.42
N ALA A 145 -32.58 35.38 -23.16
CA ALA A 145 -31.25 34.87 -23.45
C ALA A 145 -30.42 34.68 -22.16
N LEU A 146 -30.53 35.62 -21.22
CA LEU A 146 -29.84 35.55 -19.94
C LEU A 146 -30.36 34.40 -19.06
N ARG A 147 -31.68 34.19 -18.98
CA ARG A 147 -32.27 33.04 -18.28
C ARG A 147 -31.91 31.70 -18.93
N LYS A 148 -31.89 31.61 -20.26
CA LYS A 148 -31.50 30.38 -20.97
C LYS A 148 -30.06 29.99 -20.64
N LYS A 149 -29.14 30.96 -20.64
CA LYS A 149 -27.74 30.76 -20.25
C LYS A 149 -27.61 30.27 -18.80
N GLN A 150 -28.35 30.87 -17.86
CA GLN A 150 -28.34 30.43 -16.45
C GLN A 150 -28.83 28.98 -16.29
N LEU A 151 -29.84 28.57 -17.05
CA LEU A 151 -30.35 27.19 -17.04
C LEU A 151 -29.36 26.19 -17.66
N GLU A 152 -28.66 26.58 -18.74
CA GLU A 152 -27.58 25.78 -19.31
C GLU A 152 -26.40 25.63 -18.35
N ASP A 153 -25.95 26.70 -17.71
CA ASP A 153 -24.87 26.67 -16.71
C ASP A 153 -25.26 25.80 -15.51
N ALA A 154 -26.51 25.89 -15.03
CA ALA A 154 -27.02 25.04 -13.95
C ALA A 154 -27.09 23.56 -14.35
N ARG A 155 -27.50 23.26 -15.59
CA ARG A 155 -27.51 21.89 -16.13
C ARG A 155 -26.09 21.33 -16.25
N LEU A 156 -25.14 22.12 -16.74
CA LEU A 156 -23.75 21.72 -16.89
C LEU A 156 -23.11 21.42 -15.53
N LYS A 157 -23.38 22.27 -14.52
CA LYS A 157 -22.93 22.05 -13.15
C LYS A 157 -23.46 20.74 -12.56
N LEU A 158 -24.75 20.47 -12.74
CA LEU A 158 -25.38 19.23 -12.27
C LEU A 158 -24.78 17.98 -12.92
N GLU A 159 -24.50 18.02 -14.21
CA GLU A 159 -23.88 16.90 -14.93
C GLU A 159 -22.43 16.66 -14.47
N ASN A 160 -21.67 17.73 -14.25
CA ASN A 160 -20.31 17.64 -13.72
C ASN A 160 -20.28 17.08 -12.30
N ASP A 161 -21.22 17.52 -11.43
CA ASP A 161 -21.35 16.98 -10.08
C ASP A 161 -21.74 15.49 -10.10
N ARG A 162 -22.61 15.07 -11.04
CA ARG A 162 -22.97 13.66 -11.24
C ARG A 162 -21.76 12.81 -11.64
N LYS A 163 -20.96 13.28 -12.60
CA LYS A 163 -19.72 12.61 -13.05
C LYS A 163 -18.70 12.51 -11.93
N ALA A 164 -18.50 13.57 -11.15
CA ALA A 164 -17.58 13.57 -10.01
C ALA A 164 -17.97 12.52 -8.95
N LYS A 165 -19.27 12.38 -8.66
CA LYS A 165 -19.79 11.33 -7.75
C LYS A 165 -19.58 9.93 -8.31
N GLU A 166 -19.81 9.73 -9.61
CA GLU A 166 -19.56 8.45 -10.29
C GLU A 166 -18.08 8.05 -10.20
N ILE A 167 -17.16 8.99 -10.46
CA ILE A 167 -15.71 8.77 -10.32
C ILE A 167 -15.34 8.42 -8.88
N ALA A 168 -15.83 9.17 -7.89
CA ALA A 168 -15.54 8.90 -6.47
C ALA A 168 -16.00 7.49 -6.05
N TYR A 169 -17.18 7.06 -6.49
CA TYR A 169 -17.68 5.72 -6.24
C TYR A 169 -16.80 4.64 -6.87
N LEU A 170 -16.33 4.84 -8.10
CA LEU A 170 -15.42 3.90 -8.76
C LEU A 170 -14.05 3.84 -8.08
N LYS A 171 -13.51 4.97 -7.61
CA LYS A 171 -12.27 5.01 -6.81
C LYS A 171 -12.42 4.18 -5.52
N GLN A 172 -13.56 4.31 -4.82
CA GLN A 172 -13.84 3.56 -3.61
C GLN A 172 -13.97 2.05 -3.88
N GLN A 173 -14.61 1.67 -4.98
CA GLN A 173 -14.70 0.25 -5.37
C GLN A 173 -13.30 -0.34 -5.64
N GLU A 174 -12.43 0.45 -6.28
CA GLU A 174 -11.06 0.02 -6.58
C GLU A 174 -10.18 -0.10 -5.32
N SER A 175 -10.32 0.83 -4.37
CA SER A 175 -9.60 0.73 -3.09
C SER A 175 -10.01 -0.51 -2.31
N LEU A 176 -11.30 -0.82 -2.25
CA LEU A 176 -11.80 -2.05 -1.62
C LEU A 176 -11.27 -3.31 -2.30
N ARG A 177 -11.12 -3.30 -3.64
CA ARG A 177 -10.52 -4.41 -4.39
C ARG A 177 -9.05 -4.61 -4.04
N LEU A 178 -8.27 -3.53 -3.93
CA LEU A 178 -6.87 -3.57 -3.49
C LEU A 178 -6.73 -4.08 -2.06
N GLU A 179 -7.61 -3.65 -1.15
CA GLU A 179 -7.64 -4.14 0.23
C GLU A 179 -7.93 -5.64 0.28
N ALA A 180 -8.92 -6.12 -0.49
CA ALA A 180 -9.21 -7.55 -0.59
C ALA A 180 -8.03 -8.35 -1.15
N GLU A 181 -7.28 -7.81 -2.12
CA GLU A 181 -6.08 -8.45 -2.65
C GLU A 181 -4.96 -8.51 -1.61
N LYS A 182 -4.76 -7.45 -0.82
CA LYS A 182 -3.82 -7.45 0.31
C LYS A 182 -4.21 -8.47 1.38
N LEU A 183 -5.49 -8.54 1.75
CA LEU A 183 -5.99 -9.55 2.69
C LEU A 183 -5.72 -10.97 2.17
N LYS A 184 -5.97 -11.23 0.88
CA LYS A 184 -5.65 -12.52 0.27
C LYS A 184 -4.15 -12.84 0.28
N GLN A 185 -3.29 -11.84 0.11
CA GLN A 185 -1.83 -12.02 0.22
C GLN A 185 -1.41 -12.36 1.65
N LEU A 186 -1.95 -11.65 2.64
CA LEU A 186 -1.72 -11.93 4.06
C LEU A 186 -2.21 -13.33 4.44
N ASP A 187 -3.40 -13.74 4.01
CA ASP A 187 -3.92 -15.10 4.25
C ASP A 187 -2.99 -16.18 3.68
N ASN A 188 -2.39 -15.95 2.51
CA ASN A 188 -1.44 -16.89 1.92
C ASN A 188 -0.12 -16.94 2.71
N GLN A 189 0.34 -15.80 3.24
CA GLN A 189 1.53 -15.73 4.09
C GLN A 189 1.28 -16.46 5.40
N ILE A 190 0.16 -16.18 6.07
CA ILE A 190 -0.26 -16.87 7.31
C ILE A 190 -0.30 -18.39 7.07
N LYS A 191 -0.94 -18.87 6.01
CA LYS A 191 -0.99 -20.30 5.68
C LYS A 191 0.38 -20.92 5.39
N ALA A 192 1.31 -20.15 4.82
CA ALA A 192 2.67 -20.63 4.56
C ALA A 192 3.48 -20.72 5.86
N GLU A 193 3.36 -19.72 6.73
CA GLU A 193 3.99 -19.70 8.05
C GLU A 193 3.43 -20.81 8.96
N GLU A 194 2.12 -20.99 9.02
CA GLU A 194 1.48 -22.09 9.75
C GLU A 194 2.04 -23.45 9.32
N LYS A 195 2.18 -23.69 8.02
CA LYS A 195 2.79 -24.93 7.50
C LYS A 195 4.26 -25.07 7.91
N SER A 196 5.02 -23.97 7.89
CA SER A 196 6.42 -23.97 8.32
C SER A 196 6.54 -24.31 9.80
N ILE A 197 5.73 -23.68 10.65
CA ILE A 197 5.68 -23.92 12.09
C ILE A 197 5.31 -25.38 12.39
N VAL A 198 4.30 -25.92 11.71
CA VAL A 198 3.91 -27.34 11.87
C VAL A 198 5.06 -28.27 11.48
N LYS A 199 5.75 -27.98 10.38
CA LYS A 199 6.90 -28.78 9.94
C LYS A 199 8.05 -28.70 10.95
N GLU A 200 8.43 -27.51 11.39
CA GLU A 200 9.49 -27.29 12.37
C GLU A 200 9.17 -27.97 13.70
N LYS A 201 7.94 -27.84 14.17
CA LYS A 201 7.43 -28.55 15.35
C LYS A 201 7.52 -30.06 15.20
N SER A 202 7.17 -30.60 14.03
CA SER A 202 7.26 -32.03 13.75
C SER A 202 8.72 -32.51 13.71
N THR A 203 9.63 -31.73 13.14
CA THR A 203 11.07 -32.04 13.14
C THR A 203 11.61 -32.03 14.56
N LEU A 204 11.31 -31.00 15.35
CA LEU A 204 11.74 -30.90 16.74
C LEU A 204 11.22 -32.07 17.58
N ILE A 205 9.95 -32.47 17.39
CA ILE A 205 9.37 -33.66 18.03
C ILE A 205 10.17 -34.91 17.67
N SER A 206 10.49 -35.12 16.38
CA SER A 206 11.29 -36.26 15.91
C SER A 206 12.68 -36.27 16.54
N ASP A 207 13.36 -35.12 16.58
CA ASP A 207 14.71 -35.01 17.15
C ASP A 207 14.70 -35.35 18.65
N PHE A 208 13.69 -34.90 19.39
CA PHE A 208 13.51 -35.28 20.81
C PHE A 208 13.23 -36.78 20.98
N GLU A 209 12.40 -37.38 20.12
CA GLU A 209 12.09 -38.80 20.15
C GLU A 209 13.32 -39.67 19.90
N ASP A 210 14.12 -39.31 18.89
CA ASP A 210 15.38 -39.99 18.56
C ASP A 210 16.38 -39.89 19.71
N ASP A 211 16.57 -38.69 20.26
CA ASP A 211 17.46 -38.44 21.40
C ASP A 211 17.05 -39.23 22.65
N ILE A 212 15.75 -39.28 22.96
CA ILE A 212 15.21 -40.06 24.08
C ILE A 212 15.50 -41.54 23.84
N SER A 213 15.21 -42.05 22.64
CA SER A 213 15.42 -43.46 22.26
C SER A 213 16.90 -43.86 22.42
N ILE A 214 17.82 -43.03 21.91
CA ILE A 214 19.27 -43.25 22.06
C ILE A 214 19.67 -43.27 23.53
N ASN A 215 19.20 -42.31 24.33
CA ASN A 215 19.54 -42.25 25.74
C ASN A 215 18.94 -43.43 26.54
N GLU A 216 17.75 -43.91 26.19
CA GLU A 216 17.13 -45.11 26.79
C GLU A 216 17.93 -46.38 26.51
N GLU A 217 18.47 -46.52 25.28
CA GLU A 217 19.35 -47.62 24.91
C GLU A 217 20.69 -47.55 25.68
N ILE A 218 21.31 -46.37 25.75
CA ILE A 218 22.54 -46.17 26.53
C ILE A 218 22.31 -46.48 28.02
N LEU A 219 21.17 -46.05 28.57
CA LEU A 219 20.81 -46.31 29.96
C LEU A 219 20.65 -47.81 30.21
N THR A 220 20.00 -48.54 29.30
CA THR A 220 19.79 -49.98 29.40
C THR A 220 21.12 -50.73 29.35
N SER A 221 21.93 -50.50 28.31
CA SER A 221 23.26 -51.09 28.17
C SER A 221 24.19 -50.74 29.35
N GLY A 222 24.09 -49.52 29.85
CA GLY A 222 24.81 -49.04 31.02
C GLY A 222 24.41 -49.75 32.32
N LYS A 223 23.11 -50.02 32.53
CA LYS A 223 22.60 -50.81 33.67
C LYS A 223 23.11 -52.26 33.63
N GLU A 224 23.15 -52.87 32.44
CA GLU A 224 23.75 -54.20 32.28
C GLU A 224 25.26 -54.20 32.58
N GLY A 225 25.97 -53.19 32.09
CA GLY A 225 27.40 -53.00 32.38
C GLY A 225 27.67 -52.84 33.88
N LEU A 226 26.83 -52.07 34.57
CA LEU A 226 26.87 -51.91 36.03
C LEU A 226 26.65 -53.25 36.74
N ALA A 227 25.66 -54.04 36.31
CA ALA A 227 25.40 -55.36 36.88
C ALA A 227 26.61 -56.30 36.72
N ARG A 228 27.24 -56.32 35.53
CA ARG A 228 28.48 -57.08 35.28
C ARG A 228 29.62 -56.62 36.19
N MET A 229 29.77 -55.31 36.42
CA MET A 229 30.83 -54.78 37.30
C MET A 229 30.57 -55.12 38.78
N ASN A 230 29.32 -55.03 39.24
CA ASN A 230 28.95 -55.48 40.58
C ASN A 230 29.25 -56.96 40.78
N ALA A 231 28.92 -57.82 39.80
CA ALA A 231 29.27 -59.24 39.87
C ALA A 231 30.79 -59.49 39.94
N LYS A 232 31.59 -58.69 39.22
CA LYS A 232 33.06 -58.73 39.30
C LYS A 232 33.58 -58.28 40.67
N LEU A 233 32.98 -57.25 41.27
CA LEU A 233 33.32 -56.79 42.62
C LEU A 233 33.01 -57.87 43.66
N GLU A 234 31.84 -58.51 43.58
CA GLU A 234 31.45 -59.58 44.51
C GLU A 234 32.36 -60.80 44.41
N LYS A 235 32.80 -61.16 43.20
CA LYS A 235 33.81 -62.21 43.03
C LYS A 235 35.15 -61.82 43.65
N ALA A 236 35.62 -60.60 43.42
CA ALA A 236 36.86 -60.08 43.99
C ALA A 236 36.84 -60.03 45.53
N LYS A 237 35.69 -59.71 46.14
CA LYS A 237 35.52 -59.69 47.60
C LYS A 237 35.58 -61.08 48.24
N LYS A 238 35.24 -62.13 47.49
CA LYS A 238 35.24 -63.52 47.96
C LYS A 238 36.58 -64.24 47.72
N ASP A 239 37.46 -63.65 46.92
CA ASP A 239 38.76 -64.23 46.59
C ASP A 239 39.84 -63.69 47.54
N PRO A 240 40.42 -64.54 48.42
CA PRO A 240 41.44 -64.11 49.38
C PRO A 240 42.76 -63.67 48.74
N SER A 241 42.98 -63.95 47.46
CA SER A 241 44.16 -63.50 46.72
C SER A 241 44.04 -62.08 46.15
N THR A 242 42.83 -61.48 46.19
CA THR A 242 42.59 -60.15 45.63
C THR A 242 43.00 -59.04 46.62
N SER A 243 43.75 -58.05 46.15
CA SER A 243 44.17 -56.92 46.99
C SER A 243 43.02 -55.94 47.30
N ASN A 244 43.07 -55.34 48.49
CA ASN A 244 42.12 -54.28 48.91
C ASN A 244 42.09 -53.10 47.91
N GLU A 245 43.23 -52.74 47.35
CA GLU A 245 43.33 -51.67 46.34
C GLU A 245 42.56 -52.01 45.05
N SER A 246 42.57 -53.28 44.63
CA SER A 246 41.78 -53.75 43.48
C SER A 246 40.28 -53.65 43.75
N ILE A 247 39.85 -53.99 44.97
CA ILE A 247 38.46 -53.87 45.42
C ILE A 247 38.03 -52.40 45.41
N SER A 248 38.80 -51.50 46.04
CA SER A 248 38.49 -50.06 46.07
C SER A 248 38.43 -49.43 44.68
N ARG A 249 39.31 -49.84 43.75
CA ARG A 249 39.26 -49.39 42.35
C ARG A 249 37.95 -49.79 41.67
N LYS A 250 37.47 -51.02 41.88
CA LYS A 250 36.19 -51.48 41.30
C LYS A 250 35.00 -50.75 41.91
N GLU A 251 35.01 -50.49 43.22
CA GLU A 251 33.98 -49.69 43.89
C GLU A 251 33.92 -48.27 43.33
N ALA A 252 35.07 -47.61 43.15
CA ALA A 252 35.13 -46.27 42.57
C ALA A 252 34.59 -46.23 41.11
N ILE A 253 34.87 -47.27 40.31
CA ILE A 253 34.32 -47.39 38.95
C ILE A 253 32.79 -47.55 39.00
N ILE A 254 32.28 -48.39 39.90
CA ILE A 254 30.83 -48.61 40.08
C ILE A 254 30.12 -47.30 40.45
N VAL A 255 30.68 -46.50 41.36
CA VAL A 255 30.13 -45.18 41.73
C VAL A 255 30.06 -44.27 40.51
N LYS A 256 31.15 -44.13 39.75
CA LYS A 256 31.18 -43.32 38.52
C LYS A 256 30.15 -43.76 37.47
N ILE A 257 29.95 -45.07 37.32
CA ILE A 257 28.93 -45.61 36.41
C ILE A 257 27.54 -45.21 36.91
N LYS A 258 27.24 -45.39 38.21
CA LYS A 258 25.94 -45.01 38.79
C LYS A 258 25.64 -43.53 38.58
N ASP A 259 26.60 -42.65 38.87
CA ASP A 259 26.42 -41.20 38.71
C ASP A 259 26.10 -40.83 37.26
N ARG A 260 26.76 -41.49 36.30
CA ARG A 260 26.50 -41.27 34.87
C ARG A 260 25.12 -41.75 34.46
N LEU A 261 24.66 -42.90 34.97
CA LEU A 261 23.32 -43.42 34.68
C LEU A 261 22.22 -42.53 35.26
N ILE A 262 22.45 -41.92 36.42
CA ILE A 262 21.51 -40.95 37.01
C ILE A 262 21.35 -39.74 36.08
N LYS A 263 22.47 -39.15 35.62
CA LYS A 263 22.43 -38.00 34.69
C LYS A 263 21.69 -38.33 33.40
N ILE A 264 21.92 -39.49 32.80
CA ILE A 264 21.21 -39.93 31.59
C ILE A 264 19.71 -40.07 31.87
N GLN A 265 19.33 -40.63 33.04
CA GLN A 265 17.93 -40.74 33.42
C GLN A 265 17.26 -39.36 33.62
N GLU A 266 17.96 -38.40 34.20
CA GLU A 266 17.50 -37.02 34.35
C GLU A 266 17.30 -36.34 33.00
N GLU A 267 18.26 -36.51 32.07
CA GLU A 267 18.16 -36.01 30.69
C GLU A 267 16.94 -36.58 29.95
N ILE A 268 16.71 -37.91 30.05
CA ILE A 268 15.53 -38.56 29.47
C ILE A 268 14.24 -37.93 30.04
N ASN A 269 14.18 -37.76 31.35
CA ASN A 269 12.99 -37.21 32.01
C ASN A 269 12.72 -35.76 31.60
N ALA A 270 13.77 -34.93 31.51
CA ALA A 270 13.67 -33.55 31.04
C ALA A 270 13.17 -33.49 29.59
N LYS A 271 13.77 -34.28 28.68
CA LYS A 271 13.37 -34.34 27.28
C LYS A 271 11.93 -34.86 27.09
N LYS A 272 11.50 -35.86 27.87
CA LYS A 272 10.09 -36.33 27.84
C LYS A 272 9.12 -35.24 28.27
N LEU A 273 9.48 -34.43 29.27
CA LEU A 273 8.65 -33.32 29.73
C LEU A 273 8.54 -32.22 28.66
N GLU A 274 9.63 -31.88 27.99
CA GLU A 274 9.63 -30.94 26.87
C GLU A 274 8.85 -31.47 25.66
N LEU A 275 9.01 -32.76 25.32
CA LEU A 275 8.26 -33.42 24.27
C LEU A 275 6.75 -33.38 24.51
N ASN A 276 6.32 -33.62 25.76
CA ASN A 276 4.89 -33.53 26.12
C ASN A 276 4.35 -32.12 25.94
N LYS A 277 5.11 -31.08 26.34
CA LYS A 277 4.73 -29.68 26.10
C LYS A 277 4.62 -29.37 24.61
N LEU A 278 5.50 -29.94 23.78
CA LEU A 278 5.44 -29.76 22.34
C LEU A 278 4.22 -30.48 21.74
N LYS A 279 3.92 -31.72 22.13
CA LYS A 279 2.79 -32.47 21.58
C LYS A 279 1.43 -31.85 21.92
N GLY A 280 1.32 -31.20 23.08
CA GLY A 280 0.07 -30.58 23.55
C GLY A 280 -0.71 -31.57 24.41
#